data_AF-A0A833PBD5-F1
#
_entry.id   AF-A0A833PBD5-F1
#
_cell.length_a   1.000
_cell.length_b   1.000
_cell.length_c   1.000
_cell.angle_alpha   90.00
_cell.angle_beta   90.00
_cell.angle_gamma   90.00
#
_symmetry.space_group_name_H-M   'P 1'
#
loop_
_entity.id
_entity.type
_entity.pdbx_description
1 polymer ?
#
loop_
_entity_poly.entity_id
_entity_poly.type
_entity_poly.pdbx_seq_one_letter_code
_entity_poly.pdbx_strand_id
1 'polypeptide(L)'
;MRLFPELPQVAVFDTAFHQTMPAHAYRYALPKFLYTQHNVRRYGFHGTSHAYVSERGSELAGSYKHGGWLTAHLGNGSSTCAIWNGQSVDTSMGLTPLEGVVMGTRSGDVDPSIHSFLASNLGWDIYKIDKMLNSQSGLLGLSDLSNDMRTLIEASEQGNEDATLAIEVFCYRLAKSLAGLSCGLPRIDGLFFTGGIGENSAYIREKTVSYLPHFGFNLSKEQNDGLKRGTEGRIDAGTGPQIWVVPTDEEGRIAKETVHVVEHEVQQAEKA
;
A
#
# COMPACT_ATOMS: atom_id res chain seq x y z
N MET A 1 -2.89 -1.64 -30.25
CA MET A 1 -3.09 -0.88 -31.50
C MET A 1 -3.39 -1.74 -32.74
N ARG A 2 -2.67 -2.83 -33.04
CA ARG A 2 -2.86 -3.61 -34.30
C ARG A 2 -4.26 -4.20 -34.56
N LEU A 3 -4.97 -4.61 -33.51
CA LEU A 3 -6.34 -5.17 -33.62
C LEU A 3 -7.44 -4.11 -33.58
N PHE A 4 -7.15 -2.95 -33.00
CA PHE A 4 -8.09 -1.85 -32.83
C PHE A 4 -7.36 -0.54 -33.15
N PRO A 5 -7.06 -0.27 -34.44
CA PRO A 5 -6.27 0.90 -34.83
C PRO A 5 -7.03 2.21 -34.62
N GLU A 6 -8.35 2.18 -34.80
CA GLU A 6 -9.22 3.36 -34.68
C GLU A 6 -9.74 3.61 -33.25
N LEU A 7 -9.51 2.69 -32.30
CA LEU A 7 -9.95 2.89 -30.92
C LEU A 7 -8.86 3.62 -30.11
N PRO A 8 -9.21 4.71 -29.40
CA PRO A 8 -8.26 5.39 -28.52
C PRO A 8 -7.79 4.42 -27.42
N GLN A 9 -6.49 4.45 -27.13
CA GLN A 9 -5.87 3.63 -26.08
C GLN A 9 -5.26 4.55 -25.04
N VAL A 10 -5.62 4.35 -23.77
CA VAL A 10 -5.13 5.16 -22.65
C VAL A 10 -4.23 4.28 -21.78
N ALA A 11 -3.08 4.84 -21.40
CA ALA A 11 -2.19 4.23 -20.42
C ALA A 11 -2.41 4.88 -19.06
N VAL A 12 -2.84 4.09 -18.08
CA VAL A 12 -2.98 4.50 -16.68
C VAL A 12 -1.79 3.93 -15.91
N PHE A 13 -0.98 4.81 -15.33
CA PHE A 13 0.26 4.42 -14.68
C PHE A 13 0.06 4.32 -13.17
N ASP A 14 0.45 3.19 -12.61
CA ASP A 14 0.33 2.92 -11.18
C ASP A 14 1.22 3.83 -10.30
N THR A 15 2.20 4.50 -10.91
CA THR A 15 3.08 5.48 -10.27
C THR A 15 2.56 6.91 -10.34
N ALA A 16 1.51 7.18 -11.14
CA ALA A 16 1.08 8.55 -11.45
C ALA A 16 0.55 9.29 -10.23
N PHE A 17 -0.26 8.62 -9.40
CA PHE A 17 -0.85 9.21 -8.19
C PHE A 17 0.20 9.75 -7.20
N HIS A 18 1.38 9.13 -7.18
CA HIS A 18 2.47 9.47 -6.27
C HIS A 18 3.35 10.63 -6.78
N GLN A 19 3.11 11.16 -7.99
CA GLN A 19 3.91 12.27 -8.52
C GLN A 19 3.73 13.59 -7.78
N THR A 20 2.73 13.69 -6.89
CA THR A 20 2.53 14.85 -5.99
C THR A 20 3.46 14.84 -4.78
N MET A 21 4.22 13.76 -4.54
CA MET A 21 5.15 13.70 -3.41
C MET A 21 6.17 14.86 -3.45
N PRO A 22 6.42 15.54 -2.32
CA PRO A 22 7.45 16.57 -2.25
C PRO A 22 8.86 15.97 -2.26
N ALA A 23 9.86 16.78 -2.60
CA ALA A 23 11.25 16.33 -2.75
C ALA A 23 11.85 15.68 -1.49
N HIS A 24 11.42 16.08 -0.30
CA HIS A 24 11.90 15.47 0.94
C HIS A 24 11.32 14.07 1.18
N ALA A 25 10.19 13.71 0.55
CA ALA A 25 9.58 12.38 0.66
C ALA A 25 10.15 11.41 -0.40
N TYR A 26 10.34 11.88 -1.64
CA TYR A 26 10.76 10.97 -2.72
C TYR A 26 12.28 10.82 -2.90
N ARG A 27 13.10 11.71 -2.36
CA ARG A 27 14.56 11.61 -2.54
C ARG A 27 15.16 10.66 -1.52
N TYR A 28 15.92 9.69 -2.02
CA TYR A 28 16.86 8.97 -1.18
C TYR A 28 18.03 9.86 -0.77
N ALA A 29 18.57 9.63 0.43
CA ALA A 29 19.77 10.28 0.94
C ALA A 29 21.04 9.70 0.27
N LEU A 30 21.11 9.81 -1.06
CA LEU A 30 22.17 9.28 -1.92
C LEU A 30 22.84 10.42 -2.70
N PRO A 31 24.03 10.18 -3.30
CA PRO A 31 24.69 11.17 -4.16
C PRO A 31 23.75 11.74 -5.24
N LYS A 32 23.72 13.08 -5.35
CA LYS A 32 22.77 13.82 -6.19
C LYS A 32 22.71 13.34 -7.66
N PHE A 33 23.84 12.88 -8.22
CA PHE A 33 23.90 12.45 -9.62
C PHE A 33 22.97 11.26 -9.91
N LEU A 34 22.75 10.36 -8.94
CA LEU A 34 21.83 9.23 -9.10
C LEU A 34 20.40 9.71 -9.35
N TYR A 35 19.97 10.77 -8.66
CA TYR A 35 18.70 11.41 -8.94
C TYR A 35 18.71 12.17 -10.28
N THR A 36 19.67 13.08 -10.49
CA THR A 36 19.61 14.01 -11.64
C THR A 36 19.92 13.37 -12.99
N GLN A 37 20.68 12.28 -13.02
CA GLN A 37 21.11 11.61 -14.26
C GLN A 37 20.41 10.27 -14.48
N HIS A 38 20.03 9.58 -13.39
CA HIS A 38 19.48 8.22 -13.46
C HIS A 38 18.05 8.11 -12.89
N ASN A 39 17.46 9.22 -12.43
CA ASN A 39 16.12 9.25 -11.84
C ASN A 39 15.94 8.27 -10.66
N VAL A 40 17.00 8.02 -9.88
CA VAL A 40 16.91 7.21 -8.67
C VAL A 40 16.16 8.00 -7.60
N ARG A 41 14.91 7.59 -7.36
CA ARG A 41 13.97 8.18 -6.40
C ARG A 41 12.89 7.17 -6.03
N ARG A 42 12.12 7.49 -5.00
CA ARG A 42 10.83 6.85 -4.75
C ARG A 42 9.86 7.19 -5.88
N TYR A 43 9.26 6.16 -6.46
CA TYR A 43 8.15 6.28 -7.40
C TYR A 43 6.82 5.92 -6.73
N GLY A 44 6.80 4.83 -5.94
CA GLY A 44 5.56 4.31 -5.35
C GLY A 44 4.70 3.55 -6.36
N PHE A 45 3.90 2.60 -5.86
CA PHE A 45 3.00 1.76 -6.66
C PHE A 45 1.69 1.54 -5.87
N HIS A 46 0.74 0.85 -6.48
CA HIS A 46 -0.68 0.82 -6.11
C HIS A 46 -1.33 2.21 -6.11
N GLY A 47 -0.81 3.12 -6.94
CA GLY A 47 -1.31 4.48 -7.04
C GLY A 47 -2.77 4.53 -7.52
N THR A 48 -3.16 3.63 -8.43
CA THR A 48 -4.56 3.52 -8.88
C THR A 48 -5.49 3.16 -7.72
N SER A 49 -5.09 2.18 -6.91
CA SER A 49 -5.85 1.75 -5.73
C SER A 49 -5.89 2.83 -4.65
N HIS A 50 -4.76 3.43 -4.29
CA HIS A 50 -4.70 4.50 -3.29
C HIS A 50 -5.51 5.73 -3.71
N ALA A 51 -5.46 6.10 -5.00
CA ALA A 51 -6.29 7.17 -5.56
C ALA A 51 -7.78 6.86 -5.41
N TYR A 52 -8.20 5.66 -5.84
CA TYR A 52 -9.59 5.24 -5.75
C TYR A 52 -10.10 5.21 -4.31
N VAL A 53 -9.38 4.52 -3.42
CA VAL A 53 -9.80 4.31 -2.03
C VAL A 53 -9.80 5.61 -1.24
N SER A 54 -8.85 6.51 -1.49
CA SER A 54 -8.86 7.81 -0.83
C SER A 54 -10.00 8.69 -1.30
N GLU A 55 -10.35 8.67 -2.59
CA GLU A 55 -11.51 9.38 -3.12
C GLU A 55 -12.80 8.82 -2.53
N ARG A 56 -13.04 7.51 -2.69
CA ARG A 56 -14.25 6.84 -2.19
C ARG A 56 -14.38 6.92 -0.67
N GLY A 57 -13.31 6.65 0.06
CA GLY A 57 -13.28 6.74 1.52
C GLY A 57 -13.56 8.16 2.02
N SER A 58 -13.04 9.18 1.34
CA SER A 58 -13.32 10.58 1.67
C SER A 58 -14.79 10.96 1.41
N GLU A 59 -15.42 10.44 0.35
CA GLU A 59 -16.86 10.62 0.12
C GLU A 59 -17.68 10.03 1.28
N LEU A 60 -17.38 8.78 1.66
CA LEU A 60 -18.06 8.07 2.74
C LEU A 60 -17.88 8.76 4.10
N ALA A 61 -16.70 9.32 4.33
CA ALA A 61 -16.37 10.08 5.53
C ALA A 61 -16.96 11.50 5.56
N GLY A 62 -17.67 11.93 4.51
CA GLY A 62 -18.25 13.28 4.40
C GLY A 62 -17.22 14.39 4.20
N SER A 63 -16.01 14.05 3.72
CA SER A 63 -14.87 14.95 3.56
C SER A 63 -14.26 14.84 2.14
N TYR A 64 -15.09 14.77 1.10
CA TYR A 64 -14.64 14.54 -0.28
C TYR A 64 -13.44 15.42 -0.68
N LYS A 65 -12.31 14.78 -1.04
CA LYS A 65 -11.02 15.42 -1.41
C LYS A 65 -10.43 16.36 -0.35
N HIS A 66 -10.85 16.23 0.90
CA HIS A 66 -10.36 16.99 2.03
C HIS A 66 -9.95 16.05 3.17
N GLY A 67 -8.87 16.40 3.86
CA GLY A 67 -8.39 15.66 5.03
C GLY A 67 -7.06 14.93 4.83
N GLY A 68 -6.54 14.41 5.94
CA GLY A 68 -5.32 13.65 6.04
C GLY A 68 -5.60 12.18 6.31
N TRP A 69 -5.41 11.37 5.28
CA TRP A 69 -5.72 9.94 5.30
C TRP A 69 -4.45 9.12 5.23
N LEU A 70 -4.40 8.09 6.04
CA LEU A 70 -3.50 6.96 5.82
C LEU A 70 -4.27 5.88 5.07
N THR A 71 -3.62 5.20 4.13
CA THR A 71 -4.20 4.07 3.42
C THR A 71 -3.27 2.86 3.53
N ALA A 72 -3.86 1.68 3.64
CA ALA A 72 -3.18 0.40 3.67
C ALA A 72 -3.79 -0.51 2.59
N HIS A 73 -3.11 -0.60 1.45
CA HIS A 73 -3.41 -1.58 0.41
C HIS A 73 -2.69 -2.87 0.75
N LEU A 74 -3.45 -3.90 1.15
CA LEU A 74 -2.91 -5.15 1.66
C LEU A 74 -3.32 -6.32 0.78
N GLY A 75 -2.38 -6.84 0.00
CA GLY A 75 -2.54 -8.01 -0.85
C GLY A 75 -1.27 -8.86 -0.86
N ASN A 76 -1.06 -9.64 -1.93
CA ASN A 76 0.22 -10.35 -2.09
C ASN A 76 1.39 -9.37 -2.27
N GLY A 77 1.14 -8.23 -2.93
CA GLY A 77 1.90 -7.01 -2.76
C GLY A 77 1.16 -6.09 -1.79
N SER A 78 1.89 -5.41 -0.91
CA SER A 78 1.29 -4.51 0.09
C SER A 78 2.02 -3.18 0.11
N SER A 79 1.28 -2.09 0.30
CA SER A 79 1.86 -0.76 0.44
C SER A 79 0.96 0.16 1.27
N THR A 80 1.57 1.18 1.86
CA THR A 80 0.85 2.25 2.56
C THR A 80 1.06 3.58 1.84
N CYS A 81 0.13 4.51 2.03
CA CYS A 81 0.23 5.87 1.51
C CYS A 81 -0.29 6.88 2.53
N ALA A 82 0.37 8.04 2.60
CA ALA A 82 -0.16 9.23 3.24
C ALA A 82 -0.75 10.14 2.17
N ILE A 83 -1.96 10.64 2.42
CA ILE A 83 -2.74 11.40 1.44
C ILE A 83 -3.27 12.66 2.11
N TRP A 84 -2.93 13.82 1.56
CA TRP A 84 -3.38 15.12 2.04
C TRP A 84 -4.22 15.82 0.97
N ASN A 85 -5.49 16.10 1.27
CA ASN A 85 -6.43 16.75 0.36
C ASN A 85 -6.48 16.08 -1.04
N GLY A 86 -6.54 14.75 -1.05
CA GLY A 86 -6.61 13.95 -2.28
C GLY A 86 -5.29 13.79 -3.03
N GLN A 87 -4.17 14.27 -2.49
CA GLN A 87 -2.84 14.11 -3.10
C GLN A 87 -1.96 13.17 -2.28
N SER A 88 -1.25 12.26 -2.95
CA SER A 88 -0.23 11.44 -2.29
C SER A 88 0.95 12.30 -1.86
N VAL A 89 1.24 12.30 -0.56
CA VAL A 89 2.35 13.06 0.02
C VAL A 89 3.51 12.17 0.46
N ASP A 90 3.26 10.87 0.67
CA ASP A 90 4.29 9.86 0.95
C ASP A 90 3.73 8.44 0.69
N THR A 91 4.59 7.45 0.45
CA THR A 91 4.21 6.04 0.23
C THR A 91 5.34 5.07 0.57
N SER A 92 5.01 3.85 0.99
CA SER A 92 6.01 2.88 1.45
C SER A 92 6.87 2.29 0.34
N MET A 93 6.30 2.04 -0.84
CA MET A 93 7.07 1.46 -1.95
C MET A 93 8.00 2.49 -2.56
N GLY A 94 9.13 1.99 -3.07
CA GLY A 94 10.30 2.78 -3.40
C GLY A 94 10.46 3.11 -4.88
N LEU A 95 11.73 3.04 -5.31
CA LEU A 95 12.11 2.87 -6.71
C LEU A 95 11.51 1.60 -7.31
N THR A 96 11.39 0.55 -6.49
CA THR A 96 10.82 -0.74 -6.86
C THR A 96 9.71 -1.13 -5.88
N PRO A 97 8.86 -2.11 -6.23
CA PRO A 97 7.85 -2.65 -5.33
C PRO A 97 8.40 -3.47 -4.14
N LEU A 98 9.73 -3.52 -3.93
CA LEU A 98 10.35 -4.30 -2.84
C LEU A 98 10.43 -3.51 -1.52
N GLU A 99 10.63 -2.19 -1.58
CA GLU A 99 10.75 -1.35 -0.38
C GLU A 99 9.42 -1.26 0.38
N GLY A 100 9.50 -1.09 1.70
CA GLY A 100 8.38 -0.81 2.58
C GLY A 100 7.97 -2.01 3.44
N VAL A 101 6.69 -2.34 3.41
CA VAL A 101 6.08 -3.33 4.30
C VAL A 101 6.40 -4.77 3.88
N VAL A 102 6.24 -5.69 4.83
CA VAL A 102 6.28 -7.13 4.56
C VAL A 102 5.14 -7.51 3.62
N MET A 103 5.40 -8.40 2.67
CA MET A 103 4.39 -8.87 1.71
C MET A 103 4.36 -10.40 1.67
N GLY A 104 3.63 -10.98 0.72
CA GLY A 104 3.52 -12.45 0.62
C GLY A 104 4.88 -13.13 0.49
N THR A 105 5.68 -12.71 -0.49
CA THR A 105 7.00 -13.28 -0.79
C THR A 105 8.14 -12.26 -0.83
N ARG A 106 7.80 -10.97 -0.72
CA ARG A 106 8.77 -9.87 -0.70
C ARG A 106 9.14 -9.49 0.73
N SER A 107 10.42 -9.19 0.95
CA SER A 107 10.96 -8.88 2.28
C SER A 107 10.40 -7.59 2.89
N GLY A 108 10.09 -6.60 2.06
CA GLY A 108 10.01 -5.22 2.54
C GLY A 108 11.39 -4.70 2.91
N ASP A 109 11.42 -3.72 3.82
CA ASP A 109 12.65 -3.06 4.28
C ASP A 109 13.60 -4.02 5.00
N VAL A 110 14.82 -4.10 4.46
CA VAL A 110 15.99 -4.75 5.05
C VAL A 110 17.15 -3.77 5.14
N ASP A 111 18.15 -4.07 5.96
CA ASP A 111 19.41 -3.30 5.98
C ASP A 111 20.05 -3.33 4.58
N PRO A 112 20.36 -2.18 3.94
CA PRO A 112 21.04 -2.15 2.65
C PRO A 112 22.33 -3.00 2.61
N SER A 113 23.04 -3.11 3.75
CA SER A 113 24.28 -3.87 3.91
C SER A 113 24.07 -5.39 3.89
N ILE A 114 22.83 -5.89 3.96
CA ILE A 114 22.54 -7.32 3.89
C ILE A 114 23.04 -7.94 2.58
N HIS A 115 23.02 -7.18 1.48
CA HIS A 115 23.54 -7.62 0.19
C HIS A 115 25.03 -7.96 0.29
N SER A 116 25.83 -7.04 0.85
CA SER A 116 27.27 -7.23 1.07
C SER A 116 27.55 -8.36 2.06
N PHE A 117 26.74 -8.47 3.12
CA PHE A 117 26.87 -9.53 4.11
C PHE A 117 26.65 -10.92 3.49
N LEU A 118 25.56 -11.11 2.74
CA LEU A 118 25.24 -12.38 2.09
C LEU A 118 26.27 -12.75 1.02
N ALA A 119 26.70 -11.77 0.21
CA ALA A 119 27.73 -11.99 -0.79
C ALA A 119 29.06 -12.44 -0.17
N SER A 120 29.52 -11.71 0.86
CA SER A 120 30.83 -11.96 1.47
C SER A 120 30.88 -13.25 2.30
N ASN A 121 29.79 -13.58 3.01
CA ASN A 121 29.77 -14.72 3.93
C ASN A 121 29.21 -16.00 3.31
N LEU A 122 28.29 -15.90 2.35
CA LEU A 122 27.65 -17.07 1.72
C LEU A 122 28.05 -17.26 0.26
N GLY A 123 28.85 -16.35 -0.32
CA GLY A 123 29.26 -16.41 -1.72
C GLY A 123 28.10 -16.21 -2.70
N TRP A 124 27.00 -15.58 -2.27
CA TRP A 124 25.84 -15.38 -3.13
C TRP A 124 26.06 -14.21 -4.09
N ASP A 125 25.63 -14.37 -5.33
CA ASP A 125 25.59 -13.26 -6.28
C ASP A 125 24.34 -12.38 -6.08
N ILE A 126 24.33 -11.23 -6.75
CA ILE A 126 23.24 -10.26 -6.63
C ILE A 126 21.90 -10.82 -7.11
N TYR A 127 21.91 -11.72 -8.11
CA TYR A 127 20.69 -12.31 -8.66
C TYR A 127 20.03 -13.27 -7.68
N LYS A 128 20.83 -14.06 -6.96
CA LYS A 128 20.34 -14.95 -5.91
C LYS A 128 19.78 -14.17 -4.73
N ILE A 129 20.46 -13.10 -4.32
CA ILE A 129 19.99 -12.23 -3.24
C ILE A 129 18.67 -11.54 -3.65
N ASP A 130 18.62 -10.96 -4.85
CA ASP A 130 17.40 -10.31 -5.37
C ASP A 130 16.23 -11.29 -5.48
N LYS A 131 16.47 -12.50 -5.99
CA LYS A 131 15.46 -13.56 -6.03
C LYS A 131 14.95 -13.91 -4.64
N MET A 132 15.86 -14.07 -3.67
CA MET A 132 15.49 -14.38 -2.29
C MET A 132 14.61 -13.28 -1.70
N LEU A 133 15.01 -12.01 -1.84
CA LEU A 133 14.27 -10.86 -1.31
C LEU A 133 12.89 -10.68 -1.98
N ASN A 134 12.75 -11.00 -3.27
CA ASN A 134 11.50 -10.81 -4.01
C ASN A 134 10.53 -12.00 -3.97
N SER A 135 11.04 -13.23 -3.80
CA SER A 135 10.22 -14.43 -4.03
C SER A 135 10.31 -15.50 -2.94
N GLN A 136 11.22 -15.38 -1.98
CA GLN A 136 11.46 -16.38 -0.94
C GLN A 136 11.49 -15.77 0.47
N SER A 137 11.05 -14.51 0.60
CA SER A 137 11.03 -13.75 1.84
C SER A 137 9.58 -13.48 2.27
N GLY A 138 9.36 -12.44 3.08
CA GLY A 138 8.02 -12.02 3.47
C GLY A 138 7.33 -13.02 4.38
N LEU A 139 6.01 -13.12 4.24
CA LEU A 139 5.20 -14.12 4.95
C LEU A 139 5.69 -15.54 4.70
N LEU A 140 6.03 -15.87 3.45
CA LEU A 140 6.56 -17.17 3.07
C LEU A 140 7.86 -17.48 3.80
N GLY A 141 8.85 -16.58 3.71
CA GLY A 141 10.17 -16.82 4.28
C GLY A 141 10.19 -16.84 5.81
N LEU A 142 9.29 -16.10 6.46
CA LEU A 142 9.19 -16.09 7.93
C LEU A 142 8.42 -17.30 8.48
N SER A 143 7.38 -17.75 7.79
CA SER A 143 6.56 -18.88 8.24
C SER A 143 7.09 -20.24 7.81
N ASP A 144 7.97 -20.27 6.79
CA ASP A 144 8.38 -21.47 6.05
C ASP A 144 7.18 -22.35 5.61
N LEU A 145 6.02 -21.73 5.38
CA LEU A 145 4.75 -22.42 5.17
C LEU A 145 3.99 -21.88 3.96
N SER A 146 3.63 -20.59 3.97
CA SER A 146 2.76 -20.01 2.93
C SER A 146 2.93 -18.50 2.82
N ASN A 147 2.70 -17.97 1.62
CA ASN A 147 2.51 -16.54 1.39
C ASN A 147 1.04 -16.09 1.55
N ASP A 148 0.10 -17.01 1.75
CA ASP A 148 -1.33 -16.71 1.93
C ASP A 148 -1.66 -16.46 3.40
N MET A 149 -2.16 -15.25 3.69
CA MET A 149 -2.47 -14.82 5.05
C MET A 149 -3.56 -15.69 5.73
N ARG A 150 -4.52 -16.25 4.99
CA ARG A 150 -5.57 -17.08 5.59
C ARG A 150 -4.99 -18.39 6.10
N THR A 151 -4.11 -19.02 5.30
CA THR A 151 -3.38 -20.23 5.71
C THR A 151 -2.55 -19.97 6.97
N LEU A 152 -1.89 -18.81 7.05
CA LEU A 152 -1.09 -18.47 8.24
C LEU A 152 -1.94 -18.23 9.48
N ILE A 153 -3.11 -17.59 9.34
CA ILE A 153 -4.04 -17.40 10.47
C ILE A 153 -4.51 -18.77 10.98
N GLU A 154 -4.95 -19.66 10.09
CA GLU A 154 -5.39 -21.02 10.45
C GLU A 154 -4.27 -21.82 11.14
N ALA A 155 -3.04 -21.73 10.63
CA ALA A 155 -1.89 -22.39 11.25
C ALA A 155 -1.53 -21.79 12.62
N SER A 156 -1.61 -20.47 12.76
CA SER A 156 -1.39 -19.78 14.03
C SER A 156 -2.44 -20.19 15.08
N GLU A 157 -3.71 -20.33 14.70
CA GLU A 157 -4.78 -20.81 15.57
C GLU A 157 -4.55 -22.26 16.03
N GLN A 158 -3.86 -23.06 15.21
CA GLN A 158 -3.43 -24.42 15.53
C GLN A 158 -2.12 -24.48 16.34
N GLY A 159 -1.54 -23.34 16.69
CA GLY A 159 -0.33 -23.24 17.52
C GLY A 159 1.00 -23.26 16.75
N ASN A 160 1.00 -22.99 15.44
CA ASN A 160 2.24 -22.82 14.69
C ASN A 160 2.92 -21.47 15.02
N GLU A 161 4.05 -21.53 15.73
CA GLU A 161 4.78 -20.36 16.22
C GLU A 161 5.35 -19.48 15.08
N ASP A 162 5.85 -20.09 14.01
CA ASP A 162 6.43 -19.36 12.86
C ASP A 162 5.35 -18.62 12.07
N ALA A 163 4.16 -19.20 11.93
CA ALA A 163 3.00 -18.54 11.35
C ALA A 163 2.54 -17.36 12.22
N THR A 164 2.49 -17.54 13.55
CA THR A 164 2.21 -16.43 14.48
C THR A 164 3.24 -15.32 14.32
N LEU A 165 4.54 -15.65 14.32
CA LEU A 165 5.61 -14.67 14.15
C LEU A 165 5.51 -13.92 12.81
N ALA A 166 5.24 -14.62 11.72
CA ALA A 166 5.08 -14.00 10.40
C ALA A 166 3.94 -12.97 10.40
N ILE A 167 2.82 -13.27 11.04
CA ILE A 167 1.69 -12.34 11.19
C ILE A 167 2.05 -11.15 12.08
N GLU A 168 2.70 -11.38 13.22
CA GLU A 168 3.12 -10.29 14.12
C GLU A 168 4.08 -9.32 13.41
N VAL A 169 5.08 -9.86 12.71
CA VAL A 169 6.04 -9.05 11.95
C VAL A 169 5.33 -8.27 10.84
N PHE A 170 4.37 -8.88 10.13
CA PHE A 170 3.56 -8.20 9.12
C PHE A 170 2.79 -7.02 9.70
N CYS A 171 1.99 -7.24 10.75
CA CYS A 171 1.15 -6.20 11.36
C CYS A 171 1.99 -5.10 12.01
N TYR A 172 3.09 -5.46 12.68
CA TYR A 172 3.99 -4.49 13.30
C TYR A 172 4.69 -3.61 12.25
N ARG A 173 5.22 -4.21 11.17
CA ARG A 173 5.87 -3.45 10.08
C ARG A 173 4.88 -2.57 9.32
N LEU A 174 3.64 -3.03 9.15
CA LEU A 174 2.56 -2.23 8.60
C LEU A 174 2.24 -1.02 9.49
N ALA A 175 2.02 -1.23 10.78
CA ALA A 175 1.76 -0.15 11.74
C ALA A 175 2.93 0.85 11.79
N LYS A 176 4.18 0.36 11.85
CA LYS A 176 5.38 1.20 11.82
C LYS A 176 5.45 2.05 10.54
N SER A 177 5.09 1.47 9.40
CA SER A 177 5.05 2.20 8.13
C SER A 177 3.99 3.30 8.16
N LEU A 178 2.75 3.01 8.59
CA LEU A 178 1.68 4.00 8.75
C LEU A 178 2.08 5.13 9.69
N ALA A 179 2.72 4.80 10.82
CA ALA A 179 3.21 5.79 11.77
C ALA A 179 4.29 6.69 11.15
N GLY A 180 5.22 6.12 10.39
CA GLY A 180 6.24 6.89 9.66
C GLY A 180 5.64 7.83 8.62
N LEU A 181 4.72 7.34 7.79
CA LEU A 181 4.07 8.14 6.74
C LEU A 181 3.20 9.27 7.30
N SER A 182 2.72 9.15 8.54
CA SER A 182 1.98 10.23 9.19
C SER A 182 2.77 11.53 9.34
N CYS A 183 4.11 11.49 9.29
CA CYS A 183 4.95 12.69 9.27
C CYS A 183 4.67 13.59 8.06
N GLY A 184 4.13 13.03 6.96
CA GLY A 184 3.68 13.79 5.79
C GLY A 184 2.34 14.50 5.97
N LEU A 185 1.62 14.26 7.07
CA LEU A 185 0.26 14.77 7.28
C LEU A 185 0.22 15.84 8.38
N PRO A 186 -0.37 17.03 8.11
CA PRO A 186 -0.62 18.03 9.16
C PRO A 186 -1.59 17.58 10.26
N ARG A 187 -2.51 16.66 9.93
CA ARG A 187 -3.42 15.97 10.86
C ARG A 187 -3.82 14.62 10.29
N ILE A 188 -4.28 13.71 11.14
CA ILE A 188 -4.79 12.40 10.75
C ILE A 188 -6.30 12.38 11.00
N ASP A 189 -7.08 12.30 9.92
CA ASP A 189 -8.53 12.15 9.96
C ASP A 189 -8.95 10.68 10.02
N GLY A 190 -8.11 9.77 9.50
CA GLY A 190 -8.37 8.35 9.62
C GLY A 190 -7.46 7.45 8.80
N LEU A 191 -7.84 6.18 8.79
CA LEU A 191 -7.15 5.07 8.12
C LEU A 191 -8.13 4.29 7.24
N PHE A 192 -7.74 4.03 6.00
CA PHE A 192 -8.46 3.16 5.08
C PHE A 192 -7.71 1.84 4.87
N PHE A 193 -8.38 0.72 5.08
CA PHE A 193 -7.92 -0.60 4.69
C PHE A 193 -8.54 -1.03 3.36
N THR A 194 -7.72 -1.60 2.49
CA THR A 194 -8.15 -2.11 1.18
C THR A 194 -7.28 -3.30 0.74
N GLY A 195 -7.59 -3.89 -0.40
CA GLY A 195 -6.90 -5.05 -0.96
C GLY A 195 -7.34 -6.35 -0.29
N GLY A 196 -6.99 -7.48 -0.90
CA GLY A 196 -7.50 -8.79 -0.52
C GLY A 196 -7.38 -9.12 0.99
N ILE A 197 -6.28 -8.74 1.64
CA ILE A 197 -6.09 -8.93 3.09
C ILE A 197 -6.86 -7.85 3.88
N GLY A 198 -6.72 -6.58 3.49
CA GLY A 198 -7.29 -5.44 4.22
C GLY A 198 -8.82 -5.44 4.23
N GLU A 199 -9.44 -5.93 3.16
CA GLU A 199 -10.88 -6.06 3.03
C GLU A 199 -11.44 -7.23 3.83
N ASN A 200 -10.74 -8.37 3.84
CA ASN A 200 -11.32 -9.63 4.30
C ASN A 200 -10.84 -10.10 5.67
N SER A 201 -9.75 -9.54 6.21
CA SER A 201 -9.19 -9.99 7.49
C SER A 201 -9.39 -8.98 8.61
N ALA A 202 -10.49 -9.14 9.35
CA ALA A 202 -10.77 -8.39 10.57
C ALA A 202 -9.64 -8.52 11.60
N TYR A 203 -9.08 -9.72 11.74
CA TYR A 203 -7.95 -10.01 12.64
C TYR A 203 -6.71 -9.16 12.32
N ILE A 204 -6.35 -9.04 11.04
CA ILE A 204 -5.17 -8.26 10.63
C ILE A 204 -5.40 -6.77 10.82
N ARG A 205 -6.60 -6.26 10.55
CA ARG A 205 -6.96 -4.86 10.84
C ARG A 205 -6.85 -4.56 12.33
N GLU A 206 -7.46 -5.41 13.16
CA GLU A 206 -7.46 -5.29 14.62
C GLU A 206 -6.03 -5.30 15.19
N LYS A 207 -5.23 -6.29 14.78
CA LYS A 207 -3.84 -6.42 15.23
C LYS A 207 -2.98 -5.24 14.77
N THR A 208 -3.13 -4.76 13.54
CA THR A 208 -2.40 -3.57 13.04
C THR A 208 -2.73 -2.32 13.85
N VAL A 209 -4.02 -2.06 14.09
CA VAL A 209 -4.47 -0.90 14.86
C VAL A 209 -3.99 -0.97 16.32
N SER A 210 -3.88 -2.17 16.90
CA SER A 210 -3.38 -2.36 18.27
C SER A 210 -1.94 -1.87 18.47
N TYR A 211 -1.12 -1.82 17.41
CA TYR A 211 0.24 -1.26 17.43
C TYR A 211 0.30 0.26 17.28
N LEU A 212 -0.84 0.94 17.12
CA LEU A 212 -0.95 2.39 16.95
C LEU A 212 -1.71 3.07 18.11
N PRO A 213 -1.46 2.75 19.40
CA PRO A 213 -2.26 3.29 20.51
C PRO A 213 -2.16 4.82 20.61
N HIS A 214 -1.05 5.40 20.18
CA HIS A 214 -0.81 6.85 20.22
C HIS A 214 -1.63 7.65 19.19
N PHE A 215 -2.26 6.98 18.22
CA PHE A 215 -3.03 7.63 17.16
C PHE A 215 -4.49 7.87 17.58
N GLY A 216 -4.92 7.32 18.72
CA GLY A 216 -6.29 7.51 19.22
C GLY A 216 -7.36 6.78 18.39
N PHE A 217 -6.97 5.83 17.54
CA PHE A 217 -7.89 4.95 16.83
C PHE A 217 -8.73 4.13 17.82
N ASN A 218 -10.05 4.29 17.78
CA ASN A 218 -10.98 3.54 18.62
C ASN A 218 -11.74 2.50 17.78
N LEU A 219 -11.11 1.35 17.52
CA LEU A 219 -11.70 0.29 16.71
C LEU A 219 -12.92 -0.34 17.42
N SER A 220 -14.03 -0.49 16.69
CA SER A 220 -15.19 -1.26 17.13
C SER A 220 -15.05 -2.72 16.67
N LYS A 221 -14.86 -3.64 17.62
CA LYS A 221 -14.72 -5.06 17.31
C LYS A 221 -15.93 -5.63 16.57
N GLU A 222 -17.14 -5.25 17.00
CA GLU A 222 -18.39 -5.70 16.36
C GLU A 222 -18.47 -5.25 14.90
N GLN A 223 -18.20 -3.97 14.61
CA GLN A 223 -18.22 -3.46 13.24
C GLN A 223 -17.10 -4.06 12.39
N ASN A 224 -15.91 -4.22 12.97
CA ASN A 224 -14.76 -4.81 12.29
C ASN A 224 -15.03 -6.27 11.88
N ASP A 225 -15.60 -7.08 12.77
CA ASP A 225 -15.92 -8.49 12.53
C ASP A 225 -17.16 -8.66 11.63
N GLY A 226 -18.03 -7.65 11.59
CA GLY A 226 -19.24 -7.60 10.77
C GLY A 226 -19.00 -7.40 9.27
N LEU A 227 -17.87 -6.79 8.88
CA LEU A 227 -17.53 -6.60 7.48
C LEU A 227 -17.05 -7.89 6.83
N LYS A 228 -17.76 -8.33 5.78
CA LYS A 228 -17.48 -9.56 5.05
C LYS A 228 -17.72 -9.37 3.56
N ARG A 229 -16.93 -10.07 2.72
CA ARG A 229 -17.18 -10.25 1.28
C ARG A 229 -17.21 -8.94 0.47
N GLY A 230 -16.22 -8.07 0.66
CA GLY A 230 -16.06 -6.87 -0.18
C GLY A 230 -17.10 -5.78 0.07
N THR A 231 -17.69 -5.72 1.27
CA THR A 231 -18.51 -4.58 1.69
C THR A 231 -17.62 -3.45 2.20
N GLU A 232 -17.93 -2.21 1.82
CA GLU A 232 -17.36 -1.02 2.45
C GLU A 232 -18.05 -0.72 3.79
N GLY A 233 -17.31 -0.13 4.73
CA GLY A 233 -17.90 0.33 5.98
C GLY A 233 -16.93 0.91 6.99
N ARG A 234 -17.48 1.71 7.90
CA ARG A 234 -16.78 2.30 9.04
C ARG A 234 -16.67 1.29 10.17
N ILE A 235 -15.48 1.16 10.74
CA ILE A 235 -15.16 0.14 11.77
C ILE A 235 -14.61 0.74 13.07
N ASP A 236 -14.73 2.05 13.28
CA ASP A 236 -14.43 2.70 14.55
C ASP A 236 -15.69 3.00 15.37
N ALA A 237 -15.54 3.10 16.69
CA ALA A 237 -16.61 3.35 17.64
C ALA A 237 -17.10 4.82 17.67
N GLY A 238 -16.76 5.65 16.68
CA GLY A 238 -17.28 7.00 16.51
C GLY A 238 -16.49 8.10 17.22
N THR A 239 -15.39 7.77 17.91
CA THR A 239 -14.51 8.73 18.60
C THR A 239 -13.07 8.64 18.10
N GLY A 240 -12.42 9.78 17.89
CA GLY A 240 -11.05 9.82 17.36
C GLY A 240 -11.01 9.74 15.83
N PRO A 241 -9.83 9.50 15.23
CA PRO A 241 -9.70 9.31 13.78
C PRO A 241 -10.51 8.12 13.29
N GLN A 242 -11.13 8.26 12.12
CA GLN A 242 -12.01 7.26 11.56
C GLN A 242 -11.23 6.06 11.03
N ILE A 243 -11.85 4.89 11.01
CA ILE A 243 -11.26 3.68 10.41
C ILE A 243 -12.29 3.10 9.46
N TRP A 244 -11.89 2.88 8.21
CA TRP A 244 -12.77 2.30 7.20
C TRP A 244 -12.12 1.12 6.49
N VAL A 245 -12.98 0.25 5.98
CA VAL A 245 -12.65 -0.68 4.91
C VAL A 245 -13.32 -0.18 3.64
N VAL A 246 -12.54 -0.07 2.58
CA VAL A 246 -13.01 0.37 1.27
C VAL A 246 -12.44 -0.60 0.24
N PRO A 247 -13.27 -1.44 -0.39
CA PRO A 247 -12.83 -2.34 -1.44
C PRO A 247 -12.22 -1.56 -2.61
N THR A 248 -11.06 -1.96 -3.09
CA THR A 248 -10.46 -1.28 -4.25
C THR A 248 -11.15 -1.70 -5.55
N ASP A 249 -11.26 -0.78 -6.51
CA ASP A 249 -11.74 -1.04 -7.87
C ASP A 249 -10.77 -0.38 -8.86
N GLU A 250 -9.68 -1.09 -9.17
CA GLU A 250 -8.63 -0.58 -10.05
C GLU A 250 -9.09 -0.52 -11.50
N GLU A 251 -9.83 -1.53 -11.96
CA GLU A 251 -10.42 -1.59 -13.30
C GLU A 251 -11.43 -0.46 -13.51
N GLY A 252 -12.31 -0.21 -12.52
CA GLY A 252 -13.25 0.90 -12.54
C GLY A 252 -12.54 2.25 -12.53
N ARG A 253 -11.41 2.38 -11.81
CA ARG A 253 -10.58 3.59 -11.88
C ARG A 253 -9.94 3.77 -13.26
N ILE A 254 -9.38 2.73 -13.85
CA ILE A 254 -8.81 2.76 -15.21
C ILE A 254 -9.88 3.19 -16.22
N ALA A 255 -11.09 2.65 -16.11
CA ALA A 255 -12.20 3.03 -16.97
C ALA A 255 -12.57 4.51 -16.82
N LYS A 256 -12.66 5.04 -15.58
CA LYS A 256 -12.93 6.46 -15.31
C LYS A 256 -11.85 7.38 -15.89
N GLU A 257 -10.57 7.06 -15.66
CA GLU A 257 -9.43 7.82 -16.23
C GLU A 257 -9.45 7.78 -17.77
N THR A 258 -9.76 6.61 -18.34
CA THR A 258 -9.87 6.44 -19.79
C THR A 258 -10.97 7.33 -20.38
N VAL A 259 -12.16 7.34 -19.77
CA VAL A 259 -13.28 8.20 -20.19
C VAL A 259 -12.86 9.67 -20.11
N HIS A 260 -12.27 10.09 -18.99
CA HIS A 260 -11.84 11.47 -18.80
C HIS A 260 -10.86 11.95 -19.88
N VAL A 261 -9.84 11.13 -20.20
CA VAL A 261 -8.85 11.47 -21.24
C VAL A 261 -9.49 11.52 -22.62
N VAL A 262 -10.35 10.54 -22.96
CA VAL A 262 -11.00 10.49 -24.28
C VAL A 262 -11.96 11.68 -24.47
N GLU A 263 -12.77 12.02 -23.46
CA GLU A 263 -13.67 13.17 -23.53
C GLU A 263 -12.90 14.49 -23.67
N HIS A 264 -11.78 14.63 -22.97
CA HIS A 264 -10.93 15.82 -23.08
C HIS A 264 -10.34 15.97 -24.49
N GLU A 265 -9.83 14.90 -25.09
CA GLU A 265 -9.31 14.91 -26.47
C GLU A 265 -10.40 15.25 -27.49
N VAL A 266 -11.61 14.69 -27.34
CA VAL A 266 -12.76 15.02 -28.21
C VAL A 266 -13.11 16.51 -28.10
N GLN A 267 -13.19 17.05 -26.87
CA GLN A 267 -13.48 18.47 -26.66
C GLN A 267 -12.41 19.41 -27.21
N GLN A 268 -11.13 18.99 -27.24
CA GLN A 268 -10.06 19.77 -27.86
C GLN A 268 -10.16 19.73 -29.39
N ALA A 269 -10.47 18.57 -29.98
CA ALA A 269 -10.66 18.43 -31.41
C ALA A 269 -11.85 19.24 -31.95
N GLU A 270 -12.94 19.36 -31.19
CA GLU A 270 -14.11 20.18 -31.57
C GLU A 270 -13.86 21.70 -31.49
N LYS A 271 -12.82 22.13 -30.77
CA LYS A 271 -12.44 23.55 -30.62
C LYS A 271 -11.38 24.02 -31.62
N ALA A 272 -10.75 23.09 -32.35
CA ALA A 272 -9.70 23.36 -33.34
C ALA A 272 -10.29 23.49 -34.76
#